data_AF-A0A957Q4H5-F1
#
_entry.id   AF-A0A957Q4H5-F1
#
_cell.length_a   1.000
_cell.length_b   1.000
_cell.length_c   1.000
_cell.angle_alpha   90.00
_cell.angle_beta   90.00
_cell.angle_gamma   90.00
#
_symmetry.space_group_name_H-M   'P 1'
#
loop_
_entity.id
_entity.type
_entity.pdbx_description
1 polymer ?
#
loop_
_entity_poly.entity_id
_entity_poly.type
_entity_poly.pdbx_seq_one_letter_code
_entity_poly.pdbx_strand_id
1 'polypeptide(L)'
;EAILNMHQPFSHEEWRRQVPVTISVIDTDSGALRTVINVPYHVHHVFFLDNEWLLVNHVEGENGMWTVNINGTGKRDLRPSHVGHGAVCHQVVNAAGIFYEANIWHEGANGDRTREVWFGRYDRATDTFAEVQLPGVGYVHTGLDPAGKFLFVENQMGSEGHALLSIHFPHQPEKYELRTLRTLQPIIRGQRYHAHPFLGPDRDWLYYTEVIDGYSQICALDVQDLVDLDEYWDAQG
;
A
#
# COMPACT_ATOMS: atom_id res chain seq x y z
N GLU A 1 19.72 0.32 3.11
CA GLU A 1 21.13 0.54 3.52
C GLU A 1 21.79 -0.73 4.03
N ALA A 2 21.18 -1.47 4.96
CA ALA A 2 21.73 -2.73 5.51
C ALA A 2 22.19 -3.76 4.45
N ILE A 3 21.37 -4.02 3.43
CA ILE A 3 21.67 -4.99 2.36
C ILE A 3 22.82 -4.51 1.45
N LEU A 4 22.93 -3.21 1.24
CA LEU A 4 23.92 -2.63 0.34
C LEU A 4 25.33 -2.60 0.96
N ASN A 5 25.41 -2.58 2.29
CA ASN A 5 26.66 -2.71 3.04
C ASN A 5 27.27 -4.12 2.96
N MET A 6 26.52 -5.11 2.46
CA MET A 6 26.98 -6.50 2.38
C MET A 6 27.83 -6.82 1.13
N HIS A 7 27.94 -5.90 0.17
CA HIS A 7 28.79 -6.00 -1.03
C HIS A 7 28.75 -7.37 -1.78
N GLN A 8 27.60 -8.04 -1.80
CA GLN A 8 27.40 -9.32 -2.51
C GLN A 8 26.41 -9.13 -3.66
N PRO A 9 26.50 -9.91 -4.75
CA PRO A 9 25.43 -9.99 -5.74
C PRO A 9 24.17 -10.52 -5.04
N PHE A 10 23.24 -9.63 -4.73
CA PHE A 10 22.04 -9.92 -3.96
C PHE A 10 20.83 -9.87 -4.90
N SER A 11 20.21 -11.03 -5.14
CA SER A 11 18.87 -11.13 -5.71
C SER A 11 17.85 -11.10 -4.58
N HIS A 12 17.12 -10.00 -4.45
CA HIS A 12 16.14 -9.80 -3.37
C HIS A 12 15.04 -10.86 -3.37
N GLU A 13 14.60 -11.27 -4.56
CA GLU A 13 13.58 -12.31 -4.73
C GLU A 13 14.10 -13.70 -4.35
N GLU A 14 15.33 -14.04 -4.73
CA GLU A 14 15.94 -15.31 -4.35
C GLU A 14 16.13 -15.39 -2.83
N TRP A 15 16.64 -14.31 -2.21
CA TRP A 15 16.79 -14.23 -0.77
C TRP A 15 15.45 -14.39 -0.04
N ARG A 16 14.38 -13.72 -0.50
CA ARG A 16 13.04 -13.84 0.10
C ARG A 16 12.54 -15.29 0.13
N ARG A 17 12.86 -16.10 -0.88
CA ARG A 17 12.43 -17.51 -0.96
C ARG A 17 13.23 -18.46 -0.07
N GLN A 18 14.39 -18.05 0.42
CA GLN A 18 15.31 -18.91 1.17
C GLN A 18 15.27 -18.68 2.69
N VAL A 19 14.65 -17.58 3.15
CA VAL A 19 14.62 -17.21 4.55
C VAL A 19 13.26 -17.59 5.16
N PRO A 20 13.15 -18.69 5.94
CA PRO A 20 11.94 -18.99 6.68
C PRO A 20 11.72 -17.95 7.78
N VAL A 21 10.45 -17.67 8.06
CA VAL A 21 10.07 -16.71 9.11
C VAL A 21 8.98 -17.27 10.01
N THR A 22 9.01 -16.83 11.26
CA THR A 22 7.98 -17.10 12.26
C THR A 22 7.20 -15.83 12.48
N ILE A 23 5.88 -15.89 12.32
CA ILE A 23 4.96 -14.83 12.74
C ILE A 23 4.49 -15.17 14.15
N SER A 24 4.69 -14.22 15.07
CA SER A 24 4.31 -14.36 16.48
C SER A 24 3.57 -13.11 16.96
N VAL A 25 2.74 -13.27 17.98
CA VAL A 25 2.12 -12.17 18.72
C VAL A 25 2.71 -12.13 20.14
N ILE A 26 2.83 -10.94 20.71
CA ILE A 26 3.27 -10.74 22.09
C ILE A 26 2.10 -10.15 22.87
N ASP A 27 1.73 -10.81 23.96
CA ASP A 27 0.79 -10.25 24.93
C ASP A 27 1.46 -9.10 25.68
N THR A 28 0.84 -7.92 25.68
CA THR A 28 1.49 -6.70 26.21
C THR A 28 1.51 -6.63 27.73
N ASP A 29 0.56 -7.29 28.40
CA ASP A 29 0.48 -7.32 29.87
C ASP A 29 1.52 -8.27 30.46
N SER A 30 1.67 -9.47 29.88
CA SER A 30 2.56 -10.52 30.38
C SER A 30 3.92 -10.59 29.68
N GLY A 31 4.04 -10.00 28.48
CA GLY A 31 5.20 -10.17 27.60
C GLY A 31 5.28 -11.56 26.95
N ALA A 32 4.25 -12.40 27.09
CA ALA A 32 4.26 -13.75 26.56
C ALA A 32 4.23 -13.76 25.03
N LEU A 33 5.26 -14.35 24.42
CA LEU A 33 5.34 -14.58 22.97
C LEU A 33 4.59 -15.87 22.60
N ARG A 34 3.68 -15.78 21.63
CA ARG A 34 2.99 -16.93 21.04
C ARG A 34 3.25 -16.98 19.54
N THR A 35 3.76 -18.10 19.07
CA THR A 35 3.84 -18.39 17.62
C THR A 35 2.44 -18.52 17.04
N VAL A 36 2.18 -17.78 15.97
CA VAL A 36 0.97 -17.90 15.15
C VAL A 36 1.20 -18.93 14.05
N ILE A 37 2.25 -18.75 13.24
CA ILE A 37 2.56 -19.62 12.11
C ILE A 37 4.04 -19.52 11.72
N ASN A 38 4.59 -20.62 11.20
CA ASN A 38 5.90 -20.64 10.53
C ASN A 38 5.67 -20.76 9.03
N VAL A 39 6.37 -19.96 8.23
CA VAL A 39 6.32 -20.04 6.76
C VAL A 39 7.74 -20.16 6.19
N PRO A 40 7.95 -20.92 5.10
CA PRO A 40 9.28 -21.23 4.59
C PRO A 40 9.90 -20.10 3.76
N TYR A 41 9.30 -18.92 3.73
CA TYR A 41 9.70 -17.76 2.95
C TYR A 41 9.52 -16.47 3.75
N HIS A 42 10.19 -15.41 3.32
CA HIS A 42 10.13 -14.10 3.96
C HIS A 42 8.82 -13.36 3.63
N VAL A 43 8.16 -12.81 4.65
CA VAL A 43 7.04 -11.87 4.53
C VAL A 43 7.48 -10.47 4.92
N HIS A 44 6.86 -9.43 4.35
CA HIS A 44 7.36 -8.06 4.51
C HIS A 44 6.69 -7.27 5.64
N HIS A 45 5.36 -7.34 5.73
CA HIS A 45 4.58 -6.64 6.74
C HIS A 45 3.53 -7.56 7.35
N VAL A 46 3.21 -7.33 8.62
CA VAL A 46 2.13 -7.99 9.35
C VAL A 46 1.34 -6.91 10.08
N PHE A 47 0.03 -6.86 9.87
CA PHE A 47 -0.88 -5.90 10.49
C PHE A 47 -1.98 -6.65 11.22
N PHE A 48 -2.47 -6.09 12.33
CA PHE A 48 -3.76 -6.52 12.87
C PHE A 48 -4.86 -5.94 11.99
N LEU A 49 -5.77 -6.81 11.54
CA LEU A 49 -7.06 -6.39 10.95
C LEU A 49 -8.10 -6.13 12.03
N ASP A 50 -8.02 -6.91 13.11
CA ASP A 50 -8.78 -6.81 14.35
C ASP A 50 -8.05 -7.63 15.42
N ASN A 51 -8.68 -7.87 16.56
CA ASN A 51 -8.08 -8.62 17.67
C ASN A 51 -7.86 -10.11 17.38
N GLU A 52 -8.41 -10.65 16.29
CA GLU A 52 -8.36 -12.08 15.96
C GLU A 52 -7.60 -12.37 14.67
N TRP A 53 -7.52 -11.42 13.75
CA TRP A 53 -6.99 -11.64 12.41
C TRP A 53 -5.78 -10.76 12.10
N LEU A 54 -4.78 -11.39 11.49
CA LEU A 54 -3.63 -10.73 10.91
C LEU A 54 -3.78 -10.65 9.39
N LEU A 55 -3.36 -9.52 8.82
CA LEU A 55 -3.05 -9.34 7.41
C LEU A 55 -1.54 -9.46 7.24
N VAL A 56 -1.10 -10.23 6.26
CA VAL A 56 0.32 -10.47 5.98
C VAL A 56 0.61 -10.15 4.52
N ASN A 57 1.71 -9.42 4.30
CA ASN A 57 2.20 -9.06 2.98
C ASN A 57 3.14 -10.08 2.39
N HIS A 58 2.99 -10.22 1.07
CA HIS A 58 3.65 -11.15 0.17
C HIS A 58 3.23 -12.59 0.41
N VAL A 59 2.96 -13.26 -0.70
CA VAL A 59 2.85 -14.72 -0.75
C VAL A 59 4.21 -15.28 -1.17
N GLU A 60 4.33 -16.60 -1.28
CA GLU A 60 5.62 -17.21 -1.62
C GLU A 60 6.11 -16.76 -3.00
N GLY A 61 7.17 -15.96 -3.01
CA GLY A 61 7.89 -15.59 -4.24
C GLY A 61 7.23 -14.54 -5.12
N GLU A 62 6.16 -13.88 -4.66
CA GLU A 62 5.54 -12.73 -5.33
C GLU A 62 4.86 -11.77 -4.35
N ASN A 63 4.55 -10.56 -4.84
CA ASN A 63 3.74 -9.59 -4.11
C ASN A 63 2.29 -10.11 -3.97
N GLY A 64 1.65 -9.82 -2.84
CA GLY A 64 0.32 -10.32 -2.53
C GLY A 64 -0.06 -10.01 -1.08
N MET A 65 -1.24 -10.45 -0.67
CA MET A 65 -1.68 -10.37 0.71
C MET A 65 -2.44 -11.63 1.11
N TRP A 66 -2.35 -12.01 2.38
CA TRP A 66 -3.06 -13.16 2.93
C TRP A 66 -3.41 -12.91 4.39
N THR A 67 -4.39 -13.65 4.90
CA THR A 67 -4.82 -13.54 6.30
C THR A 67 -4.63 -14.82 7.06
N VAL A 68 -4.46 -14.71 8.37
CA VAL A 68 -4.44 -15.84 9.30
C VAL A 68 -4.99 -15.40 10.65
N ASN A 69 -5.70 -16.28 11.34
CA ASN A 69 -6.14 -16.01 12.70
C ASN A 69 -4.93 -16.04 13.65
N ILE A 70 -4.95 -15.26 14.73
CA ILE A 70 -3.87 -15.23 15.73
C ILE A 70 -3.63 -16.59 16.42
N ASN A 71 -4.54 -17.55 16.29
CA ASN A 71 -4.38 -18.93 16.73
C ASN A 71 -3.69 -19.85 15.70
N GLY A 72 -3.30 -19.33 14.54
CA GLY A 72 -2.62 -20.05 13.46
C GLY A 72 -3.52 -20.72 12.43
N THR A 73 -4.84 -20.65 12.60
CA THR A 73 -5.82 -21.28 11.68
C THR A 73 -6.35 -20.31 10.63
N GLY A 74 -7.07 -20.84 9.63
CA GLY A 74 -7.78 -20.03 8.65
C GLY A 74 -6.88 -19.26 7.68
N LYS A 75 -5.62 -19.72 7.49
CA LYS A 75 -4.74 -19.12 6.48
C LYS A 75 -5.42 -19.15 5.12
N ARG A 76 -5.52 -18.00 4.46
CA ARG A 76 -5.97 -17.89 3.08
C ARG A 76 -5.38 -16.67 2.40
N ASP A 77 -5.16 -16.77 1.10
CA ASP A 77 -4.71 -15.64 0.30
C ASP A 77 -5.90 -14.71 0.02
N LEU A 78 -5.69 -13.41 0.20
CA LEU A 78 -6.67 -12.38 -0.13
C LEU A 78 -6.34 -11.86 -1.53
N ARG A 79 -7.36 -11.78 -2.39
CA ARG A 79 -7.21 -11.29 -3.77
C ARG A 79 -6.00 -11.94 -4.47
N PRO A 80 -6.10 -13.23 -4.87
CA PRO A 80 -5.03 -13.89 -5.61
C PRO A 80 -4.70 -13.17 -6.92
N SER A 81 -3.43 -13.23 -7.35
CA SER A 81 -2.94 -12.56 -8.56
C SER A 81 -3.68 -12.97 -9.83
N HIS A 82 -4.23 -14.19 -9.88
CA HIS A 82 -4.98 -14.73 -11.02
C HIS A 82 -6.47 -14.35 -11.08
N VAL A 83 -7.02 -13.72 -10.04
CA VAL A 83 -8.46 -13.34 -9.97
C VAL A 83 -8.69 -11.86 -10.29
N GLY A 84 -7.66 -11.02 -10.14
CA GLY A 84 -7.72 -9.59 -10.46
C GLY A 84 -6.55 -9.14 -11.33
N HIS A 85 -6.25 -7.84 -11.31
CA HIS A 85 -5.17 -7.24 -12.09
C HIS A 85 -3.81 -7.30 -11.39
N GLY A 86 -2.99 -8.31 -11.68
CA GLY A 86 -1.60 -8.35 -11.24
C GLY A 86 -1.40 -8.60 -9.74
N ALA A 87 -0.27 -8.18 -9.18
CA ALA A 87 0.11 -8.51 -7.80
C ALA A 87 -0.12 -7.33 -6.84
N VAL A 88 -0.60 -7.61 -5.62
CA VAL A 88 -0.87 -6.57 -4.60
C VAL A 88 0.44 -6.18 -3.89
N CYS A 89 0.82 -4.90 -3.97
CA CYS A 89 2.15 -4.44 -3.54
C CYS A 89 2.13 -3.56 -2.28
N HIS A 90 1.15 -2.68 -2.16
CA HIS A 90 1.00 -1.75 -1.05
C HIS A 90 -0.43 -1.79 -0.54
N GLN A 91 -0.63 -1.63 0.76
CA GLN A 91 -1.96 -1.64 1.34
C GLN A 91 -1.99 -0.91 2.69
N VAL A 92 -3.17 -0.37 2.98
CA VAL A 92 -3.52 0.22 4.26
C VAL A 92 -4.85 -0.37 4.73
N VAL A 93 -5.00 -0.47 6.04
CA VAL A 93 -6.22 -0.98 6.68
C VAL A 93 -6.90 0.19 7.36
N ASN A 94 -8.20 0.37 7.11
CA ASN A 94 -9.01 1.40 7.74
C ASN A 94 -10.43 0.89 8.05
N ALA A 95 -11.30 1.77 8.54
CA ALA A 95 -12.66 1.41 8.91
C ALA A 95 -13.51 0.88 7.74
N ALA A 96 -13.17 1.24 6.50
CA ALA A 96 -13.91 0.86 5.29
C ALA A 96 -13.34 -0.39 4.59
N GLY A 97 -12.23 -0.95 5.06
CA GLY A 97 -11.64 -2.20 4.55
C GLY A 97 -10.13 -2.13 4.35
N ILE A 98 -9.65 -2.86 3.36
CA ILE A 98 -8.22 -2.86 2.97
C ILE A 98 -8.11 -2.17 1.62
N PHE A 99 -7.46 -1.01 1.59
CA PHE A 99 -7.15 -0.30 0.35
C PHE A 99 -5.75 -0.67 -0.11
N TYR A 100 -5.57 -0.86 -1.41
CA TYR A 100 -4.32 -1.40 -1.92
C TYR A 100 -3.95 -0.93 -3.34
N GLU A 101 -2.67 -1.04 -3.66
CA GLU A 101 -2.12 -1.00 -5.02
C GLU A 101 -2.00 -2.42 -5.57
N ALA A 102 -2.46 -2.61 -6.80
CA ALA A 102 -2.06 -3.75 -7.62
C ALA A 102 -1.44 -3.27 -8.93
N ASN A 103 -0.46 -4.01 -9.47
CA ASN A 103 0.19 -3.64 -10.72
C ASN A 103 0.54 -4.84 -11.60
N ILE A 104 0.59 -4.57 -12.90
CA ILE A 104 1.07 -5.48 -13.95
C ILE A 104 2.24 -4.80 -14.64
N TRP A 105 3.39 -5.48 -14.67
CA TRP A 105 4.56 -5.01 -15.38
C TRP A 105 4.57 -5.54 -16.79
N HIS A 106 4.88 -4.67 -17.75
CA HIS A 106 5.11 -5.03 -19.14
C HIS A 106 6.53 -4.68 -19.53
N GLU A 107 7.14 -5.56 -20.33
CA GLU A 107 8.43 -5.32 -20.94
C GLU A 107 8.23 -5.12 -22.45
N GLY A 108 8.60 -3.94 -22.93
CA GLY A 108 8.56 -3.61 -24.34
C GLY A 108 9.72 -4.25 -25.10
N ALA A 109 9.59 -4.36 -26.42
CA ALA A 109 10.62 -4.94 -27.29
C ALA A 109 11.98 -4.24 -27.21
N ASN A 110 12.02 -2.99 -26.74
CA ASN A 110 13.24 -2.19 -26.57
C ASN A 110 13.84 -2.30 -25.16
N GLY A 111 13.27 -3.13 -24.27
CA GLY A 111 13.65 -3.22 -22.86
C GLY A 111 13.00 -2.16 -21.96
N ASP A 112 12.15 -1.30 -22.52
CA ASP A 112 11.38 -0.33 -21.74
C ASP A 112 10.37 -1.07 -20.85
N ARG A 113 10.33 -0.71 -19.57
CA ARG A 113 9.36 -1.28 -18.62
C ARG A 113 8.23 -0.29 -18.37
N THR A 114 7.01 -0.70 -18.68
CA THR A 114 5.81 0.03 -18.29
C THR A 114 5.08 -0.74 -17.20
N ARG A 115 4.24 -0.04 -16.45
CA ARG A 115 3.32 -0.66 -15.50
C ARG A 115 1.93 -0.13 -15.70
N GLU A 116 0.97 -1.04 -15.64
CA GLU A 116 -0.42 -0.71 -15.40
C GLU A 116 -0.69 -0.81 -13.90
N VAL A 117 -1.52 0.09 -13.40
CA VAL A 117 -1.69 0.31 -11.98
C VAL A 117 -3.17 0.35 -11.65
N TRP A 118 -3.56 -0.33 -10.58
CA TRP A 118 -4.91 -0.35 -10.06
C TRP A 118 -4.93 0.05 -8.59
N PHE A 119 -5.94 0.82 -8.24
CA PHE A 119 -6.30 1.10 -6.86
C PHE A 119 -7.49 0.23 -6.50
N GLY A 120 -7.33 -0.57 -5.46
CA GLY A 120 -8.33 -1.54 -5.03
C GLY A 120 -8.81 -1.32 -3.62
N ARG A 121 -10.01 -1.81 -3.36
CA ARG A 121 -10.59 -1.95 -2.01
C ARG A 121 -11.06 -3.38 -1.84
N TYR A 122 -10.62 -4.02 -0.76
CA TYR A 122 -11.12 -5.30 -0.29
C TYR A 122 -12.11 -5.07 0.85
N ASP A 123 -13.32 -5.58 0.71
CA ASP A 123 -14.33 -5.64 1.76
C ASP A 123 -14.26 -7.00 2.47
N ARG A 124 -13.93 -6.96 3.76
CA ARG A 124 -13.81 -8.15 4.59
C ARG A 124 -15.17 -8.78 4.96
N ALA A 125 -16.23 -7.97 5.04
CA ALA A 125 -17.54 -8.44 5.46
C ALA A 125 -18.22 -9.27 4.38
N THR A 126 -18.06 -8.85 3.11
CA THR A 126 -18.61 -9.55 1.95
C THR A 126 -17.63 -10.50 1.28
N ASP A 127 -16.35 -10.43 1.66
CA ASP A 127 -15.26 -11.18 1.04
C ASP A 127 -15.11 -10.89 -0.47
N THR A 128 -15.28 -9.62 -0.84
CA THR A 128 -15.21 -9.16 -2.23
C THR A 128 -14.19 -8.04 -2.37
N PHE A 129 -13.71 -7.83 -3.59
CA PHE A 129 -12.88 -6.68 -3.91
C PHE A 129 -13.38 -5.97 -5.17
N ALA A 130 -13.05 -4.69 -5.26
CA ALA A 130 -13.27 -3.87 -6.45
C ALA A 130 -11.98 -3.10 -6.76
N GLU A 131 -11.70 -2.88 -8.04
CA GLU A 131 -10.48 -2.26 -8.53
C GLU A 131 -10.80 -1.24 -9.62
N VAL A 132 -10.05 -0.15 -9.62
CA VAL A 132 -10.10 0.88 -10.66
C VAL A 132 -8.71 1.09 -11.21
N GLN A 133 -8.60 1.18 -12.54
CA GLN A 133 -7.32 1.46 -13.17
C GLN A 133 -6.98 2.94 -12.96
N LEU A 134 -5.73 3.21 -12.56
CA LEU A 134 -5.21 4.57 -12.46
C LEU A 134 -4.30 4.84 -13.68
N PRO A 135 -4.79 5.51 -14.74
CA PRO A 135 -3.96 5.82 -15.90
C PRO A 135 -2.90 6.88 -15.57
N GLY A 136 -1.70 6.71 -16.13
CA GLY A 136 -0.64 7.73 -16.08
C GLY A 136 0.05 7.88 -14.72
N VAL A 137 -0.22 6.99 -13.76
CA VAL A 137 0.46 6.99 -12.46
C VAL A 137 1.54 5.93 -12.41
N GLY A 138 2.58 6.24 -11.66
CA GLY A 138 3.48 5.24 -11.16
C GLY A 138 2.84 4.55 -9.97
N TYR A 139 2.31 5.32 -9.02
CA TYR A 139 1.84 4.83 -7.72
C TYR A 139 2.96 4.17 -6.89
N VAL A 140 3.11 4.68 -5.67
CA VAL A 140 4.16 4.27 -4.74
C VAL A 140 3.57 3.93 -3.38
N HIS A 141 2.64 4.72 -2.85
CA HIS A 141 2.03 4.40 -1.56
C HIS A 141 0.56 4.80 -1.52
N THR A 142 -0.28 3.86 -1.07
CA THR A 142 -1.68 4.11 -0.72
C THR A 142 -1.74 5.04 0.49
N GLY A 143 -2.49 6.14 0.37
CA GLY A 143 -2.75 7.03 1.48
C GLY A 143 -3.68 6.42 2.52
N LEU A 144 -3.43 6.69 3.80
CA LEU A 144 -4.29 6.23 4.90
C LEU A 144 -5.29 7.32 5.31
N ASP A 145 -6.56 7.17 4.92
CA ASP A 145 -7.70 7.79 5.60
C ASP A 145 -8.26 6.81 6.65
N PRO A 146 -8.30 7.15 7.96
CA PRO A 146 -8.92 6.32 8.99
C PRO A 146 -10.38 5.90 8.69
N ALA A 147 -11.16 6.76 8.03
CA ALA A 147 -12.54 6.46 7.65
C ALA A 147 -12.65 5.79 6.27
N GLY A 148 -11.61 5.85 5.46
CA GLY A 148 -11.56 5.30 4.11
C GLY A 148 -12.50 5.94 3.10
N LYS A 149 -12.79 7.23 3.25
CA LYS A 149 -13.64 7.97 2.31
C LYS A 149 -12.85 8.89 1.39
N PHE A 150 -11.73 9.46 1.84
CA PHE A 150 -10.84 10.25 1.00
C PHE A 150 -9.79 9.36 0.33
N LEU A 151 -9.69 9.43 -0.99
CA LEU A 151 -8.73 8.62 -1.75
C LEU A 151 -7.57 9.47 -2.22
N PHE A 152 -6.37 9.13 -1.76
CA PHE A 152 -5.15 9.81 -2.14
C PHE A 152 -3.96 8.86 -2.14
N VAL A 153 -2.93 9.22 -2.91
CA VAL A 153 -1.76 8.39 -3.15
C VAL A 153 -0.49 9.22 -3.25
N GLU A 154 0.62 8.62 -2.86
CA GLU A 154 1.94 9.06 -3.29
C GLU A 154 2.24 8.45 -4.66
N ASN A 155 2.54 9.30 -5.63
CA ASN A 155 2.87 8.91 -6.98
C ASN A 155 4.32 9.25 -7.30
N GLN A 156 5.05 8.33 -7.93
CA GLN A 156 6.35 8.58 -8.54
C GLN A 156 6.41 7.99 -9.94
N MET A 157 6.56 8.86 -10.94
CA MET A 157 6.84 8.51 -12.33
C MET A 157 8.28 8.89 -12.68
N GLY A 158 9.15 7.89 -12.79
CA GLY A 158 10.57 8.11 -13.07
C GLY A 158 11.25 9.04 -12.07
N SER A 159 12.15 9.89 -12.56
CA SER A 159 12.90 10.86 -11.76
C SER A 159 12.24 12.23 -11.62
N GLU A 160 11.13 12.51 -12.31
CA GLU A 160 10.57 13.87 -12.39
C GLU A 160 9.12 14.00 -11.89
N GLY A 161 8.40 12.90 -11.67
CA GLY A 161 6.97 12.94 -11.33
C GLY A 161 6.63 12.50 -9.91
N HIS A 162 7.24 13.08 -8.86
CA HIS A 162 6.86 12.81 -7.46
C HIS A 162 5.77 13.78 -6.98
N ALA A 163 4.61 13.26 -6.58
CA ALA A 163 3.48 14.08 -6.14
C ALA A 163 2.54 13.33 -5.18
N LEU A 164 1.80 14.10 -4.39
CA LEU A 164 0.58 13.65 -3.73
C LEU A 164 -0.61 13.93 -4.65
N LEU A 165 -1.38 12.89 -4.93
CA LEU A 165 -2.55 12.97 -5.80
C LEU A 165 -3.80 12.54 -5.01
N SER A 166 -4.92 13.20 -5.23
CA SER A 166 -6.25 12.70 -4.86
C SER A 166 -6.94 12.07 -6.07
N ILE A 167 -7.70 11.01 -5.81
CA ILE A 167 -8.43 10.24 -6.83
C ILE A 167 -9.91 10.57 -6.69
N HIS A 168 -10.50 11.13 -7.75
CA HIS A 168 -11.91 11.53 -7.78
C HIS A 168 -12.66 10.73 -8.84
N PHE A 169 -13.90 10.40 -8.54
CA PHE A 169 -14.83 9.60 -9.35
C PHE A 169 -14.20 8.31 -9.91
N PRO A 170 -13.57 7.46 -9.07
CA PRO A 170 -12.80 6.30 -9.49
C PRO A 170 -13.58 5.32 -10.39
N HIS A 171 -14.91 5.24 -10.22
CA HIS A 171 -15.78 4.33 -10.97
C HIS A 171 -16.53 4.98 -12.14
N GLN A 172 -16.31 6.27 -12.42
CA GLN A 172 -17.00 7.01 -13.49
C GLN A 172 -15.96 7.53 -14.50
N PRO A 173 -15.57 6.74 -15.52
CA PRO A 173 -14.47 7.09 -16.45
C PRO A 173 -14.59 8.47 -17.11
N GLU A 174 -15.82 8.95 -17.33
CA GLU A 174 -16.12 10.24 -17.93
C GLU A 174 -15.95 11.44 -16.97
N LYS A 175 -15.96 11.20 -15.65
CA LYS A 175 -15.71 12.21 -14.61
C LYS A 175 -14.41 12.01 -13.85
N TYR A 176 -13.75 10.86 -14.06
CA TYR A 176 -12.53 10.47 -13.37
C TYR A 176 -11.49 11.59 -13.42
N GLU A 177 -10.91 11.91 -12.27
CA GLU A 177 -9.92 12.97 -12.15
C GLU A 177 -8.83 12.60 -11.13
N LEU A 178 -7.58 12.86 -11.51
CA LEU A 178 -6.45 12.90 -10.59
C LEU A 178 -6.09 14.36 -10.34
N ARG A 179 -6.28 14.83 -9.11
CA ARG A 179 -5.89 16.19 -8.72
C ARG A 179 -4.56 16.15 -7.98
N THR A 180 -3.64 17.02 -8.37
CA THR A 180 -2.38 17.20 -7.63
C THR A 180 -2.64 18.02 -6.38
N LEU A 181 -2.47 17.39 -5.21
CA LEU A 181 -2.50 18.08 -3.92
C LEU A 181 -1.18 18.82 -3.67
N ARG A 182 -0.06 18.16 -4.01
CA ARG A 182 1.29 18.70 -3.79
C ARG A 182 2.29 18.05 -4.75
N THR A 183 3.10 18.86 -5.42
CA THR A 183 4.32 18.38 -6.10
C THR A 183 5.46 18.30 -5.10
N LEU A 184 6.23 17.21 -5.15
CA LEU A 184 7.30 16.89 -4.21
C LEU A 184 8.64 16.76 -4.92
N GLN A 185 9.74 16.88 -4.17
CA GLN A 185 11.07 16.60 -4.69
C GLN A 185 11.21 15.12 -5.05
N PRO A 186 11.92 14.74 -6.12
CA PRO A 186 12.10 13.35 -6.51
C PRO A 186 12.67 12.48 -5.37
N ILE A 187 12.16 11.24 -5.28
CA ILE A 187 12.71 10.26 -4.33
C ILE A 187 14.06 9.79 -4.86
N ILE A 188 15.13 10.19 -4.17
CA ILE A 188 16.48 9.76 -4.49
C ILE A 188 16.64 8.29 -4.10
N ARG A 189 16.43 7.96 -2.80
CA ARG A 189 16.56 6.59 -2.31
C ARG A 189 16.10 6.38 -0.86
N GLY A 190 15.21 5.41 -0.66
CA GLY A 190 14.91 4.86 0.67
C GLY A 190 13.79 5.60 1.41
N GLN A 191 13.29 4.97 2.46
CA GLN A 191 12.01 5.28 3.13
C GLN A 191 11.91 6.72 3.67
N ARG A 192 13.03 7.34 4.06
CA ARG A 192 13.05 8.72 4.60
C ARG A 192 12.74 9.83 3.58
N TYR A 193 12.66 9.49 2.28
CA TYR A 193 12.35 10.43 1.20
C TYR A 193 10.94 10.24 0.65
N HIS A 194 10.25 9.19 1.08
CA HIS A 194 8.88 8.92 0.68
C HIS A 194 7.91 9.72 1.55
N ALA A 195 6.81 10.13 0.94
CA ALA A 195 5.82 10.98 1.60
C ALA A 195 5.04 10.22 2.68
N HIS A 196 4.71 8.94 2.45
CA HIS A 196 3.87 8.12 3.33
C HIS A 196 2.65 8.88 3.86
N PRO A 197 1.77 9.35 2.97
CA PRO A 197 0.72 10.29 3.35
C PRO A 197 -0.36 9.59 4.21
N PHE A 198 -0.79 10.25 5.28
CA PHE A 198 -1.90 9.78 6.12
C PHE A 198 -2.70 10.96 6.68
N LEU A 199 -4.00 10.77 6.89
CA LEU A 199 -4.84 11.75 7.56
C LEU A 199 -4.71 11.63 9.08
N GLY A 200 -4.78 12.78 9.76
CA GLY A 200 -5.00 12.83 11.20
C GLY A 200 -6.32 12.16 11.62
N PRO A 201 -6.50 11.84 12.91
CA PRO A 201 -7.72 11.19 13.40
C PRO A 201 -9.02 11.98 13.14
N ASP A 202 -8.93 13.32 13.14
CA ASP A 202 -10.02 14.25 12.83
C ASP A 202 -10.25 14.43 11.33
N ARG A 203 -9.29 14.00 10.49
CA ARG A 203 -9.31 14.03 9.03
C ARG A 203 -9.22 15.45 8.43
N ASP A 204 -8.93 16.46 9.24
CA ASP A 204 -8.75 17.84 8.77
C ASP A 204 -7.38 18.04 8.10
N TRP A 205 -6.38 17.27 8.54
CA TRP A 205 -4.99 17.42 8.12
C TRP A 205 -4.43 16.16 7.48
N LEU A 206 -3.85 16.32 6.29
CA LEU A 206 -3.02 15.33 5.62
C LEU A 206 -1.56 15.53 6.00
N TYR A 207 -1.00 14.58 6.74
CA TYR A 207 0.41 14.56 7.12
C TYR A 207 1.23 13.78 6.10
N TYR A 208 2.43 14.27 5.80
CA TYR A 208 3.35 13.63 4.88
C TYR A 208 4.79 14.08 5.12
N THR A 209 5.75 13.32 4.59
CA THR A 209 7.16 13.70 4.60
C THR A 209 7.56 14.38 3.29
N GLU A 210 8.32 15.48 3.36
CA GLU A 210 8.88 16.15 2.18
C GLU A 210 10.35 16.48 2.44
N VAL A 211 11.18 16.45 1.38
CA VAL A 211 12.54 16.98 1.48
C VAL A 211 12.56 18.44 1.06
N ILE A 212 12.80 19.32 2.02
CA ILE A 212 12.87 20.77 1.84
C ILE A 212 14.22 21.21 2.38
N ASP A 213 14.99 21.93 1.54
CA ASP A 213 16.33 22.44 1.85
C ASP A 213 17.32 21.37 2.35
N GLY A 214 17.17 20.14 1.85
CA GLY A 214 18.02 19.00 2.21
C GLY A 214 17.62 18.26 3.49
N TYR A 215 16.54 18.67 4.15
CA TYR A 215 16.01 18.02 5.36
C TYR A 215 14.72 17.27 5.04
N SER A 216 14.59 16.04 5.56
CA SER A 216 13.29 15.34 5.59
C SER A 216 12.44 15.99 6.68
N GLN A 217 11.35 16.63 6.29
CA GLN A 217 10.45 17.37 7.18
C GLN A 217 9.07 16.69 7.20
N ILE A 218 8.39 16.77 8.35
CA ILE A 218 6.98 16.38 8.46
C ILE A 218 6.15 17.62 8.17
N CYS A 219 5.36 17.53 7.12
CA CYS A 219 4.46 18.58 6.63
C CYS A 219 3.01 18.20 6.91
N ALA A 220 2.14 19.19 6.90
CA ALA A 220 0.69 19.02 6.99
C ALA A 220 0.00 19.90 5.95
N LEU A 221 -1.05 19.37 5.31
CA LEU A 221 -1.91 20.07 4.36
C LEU A 221 -3.35 20.05 4.90
N ASP A 222 -4.01 21.20 4.91
CA ASP A 222 -5.45 21.29 5.21
C ASP A 222 -6.24 20.69 4.04
N VAL A 223 -7.11 19.73 4.35
CA VAL A 223 -7.91 18.98 3.36
C VAL A 223 -9.37 18.83 3.81
N GLN A 224 -9.81 19.62 4.79
CA GLN A 224 -11.15 19.50 5.39
C GLN A 224 -12.29 19.61 4.37
N ASP A 225 -12.09 20.34 3.27
CA ASP A 225 -13.04 20.52 2.18
C ASP A 225 -13.06 19.36 1.18
N LEU A 226 -12.16 18.38 1.33
CA LEU A 226 -12.04 17.21 0.47
C LEU A 226 -12.56 15.93 1.13
N VAL A 227 -12.46 15.73 2.43
CA VAL A 227 -12.52 14.37 3.02
C VAL A 227 -13.89 13.67 3.06
N ASP A 228 -15.00 14.38 2.84
CA ASP A 228 -16.36 13.80 2.90
C ASP A 228 -17.21 14.11 1.66
N LEU A 229 -16.56 14.34 0.52
CA LEU A 229 -17.24 14.53 -0.76
C LEU A 229 -17.83 13.21 -1.28
N ASP A 230 -19.00 13.29 -1.92
CA ASP A 230 -19.68 12.14 -2.57
C ASP A 230 -19.13 11.89 -3.99
N GLU A 231 -17.80 11.85 -4.09
CA GLU A 231 -17.09 11.66 -5.36
C GLU A 231 -16.03 10.57 -5.30
N TYR A 232 -15.86 9.91 -4.16
CA TYR A 232 -14.83 8.89 -3.98
C TYR A 232 -15.36 7.48 -4.29
N TRP A 233 -14.97 6.50 -3.48
CA TRP A 233 -15.21 5.08 -3.75
C TRP A 233 -16.69 4.74 -3.90
N ASP A 234 -17.54 5.30 -3.04
CA ASP A 234 -18.96 4.96 -2.98
C ASP A 234 -19.86 5.95 -3.76
N ALA A 235 -19.26 6.85 -4.57
CA ALA A 235 -19.98 7.88 -5.30
C ALA A 235 -21.05 7.28 -6.23
N GLN A 236 -22.32 7.52 -5.90
CA GLN A 236 -23.44 7.11 -6.75
C GLN A 236 -23.62 8.10 -7.89
N GLY A 237 -23.78 7.59 -9.11
CA GLY A 237 -24.02 8.38 -10.31
C GLY A 237 -25.40 9.04 -10.33
#